data_AF-A0A3C0MZH2-F1
#
_entry.id   AF-A0A3C0MZH2-F1
#
_cell.length_a   1.000
_cell.length_b   1.000
_cell.length_c   1.000
_cell.angle_alpha   90.00
_cell.angle_beta   90.00
_cell.angle_gamma   90.00
#
_symmetry.space_group_name_H-M   'P 1'
#
loop_
_entity.id
_entity.type
_entity.pdbx_description
1 polymer ?
#
loop_
_entity_poly.entity_id
_entity_poly.type
_entity_poly.pdbx_seq_one_letter_code
_entity_poly.pdbx_strand_id
1 'polypeptide(L)'
;MKRSYKGWPIFKWLYPGMRIKRWGFLSFLGIVLILIGVSGATRLPSDLAGSVIYVYYANVILGIILIILGFKNMMVSVVSLLLPHKEGHLIDIMYQKRFLEHGPRIVVIGGGTGLSTILHGIKEYTSNITAIVTVADDGGSSGRLRQQFDIVAPGDIRNCLVALAADETMMRELFQYRFKQQTEFSGHSFGNLFITAMTQVTGDFEKAIKESSKVLSIRGRVLPSTLDKVTLVAEHKDGRQTIGEAQIPKAGEPIKKIFIRPKEAVGAPDAIRAIQDAELIILGPGSLYTSIIPNLLLKEIRDAVVAAHVSKIYICNIMTQPGETDNFKASDHVKELVAHTHPRVLDACIVNVGKIPDAMLKKYASENSIPVVSDSQVIKDFGYGVIEEDLVNSTDHVRHDANKLARIVANLLNLEKQSSKKAA
;
A
#
# COMPACT_ATOMS: atom_id res chain seq x y z
N MET A 1 -2.13 42.13 -12.51
CA MET A 1 -3.52 42.61 -12.39
C MET A 1 -4.49 41.42 -12.43
N LYS A 2 -4.82 40.82 -11.28
CA LYS A 2 -5.81 39.71 -11.20
C LYS A 2 -7.20 40.33 -11.02
N ARG A 3 -8.06 40.28 -12.04
CA ARG A 3 -9.48 40.65 -11.90
C ARG A 3 -10.15 39.64 -10.96
N SER A 4 -10.44 40.08 -9.74
CA SER A 4 -11.27 39.36 -8.78
C SER A 4 -12.72 39.37 -9.27
N TYR A 5 -13.15 38.31 -9.94
CA TYR A 5 -14.58 38.07 -10.17
C TYR A 5 -15.21 37.53 -8.89
N LYS A 6 -15.65 38.44 -8.02
CA LYS A 6 -16.66 38.17 -6.98
C LYS A 6 -18.03 37.97 -7.65
N GLY A 7 -18.17 36.88 -8.40
CA GLY A 7 -19.48 36.34 -8.79
C GLY A 7 -19.91 35.28 -7.79
N TRP A 8 -21.20 35.25 -7.43
CA TRP A 8 -21.73 34.17 -6.60
C TRP A 8 -21.36 32.79 -7.19
N PRO A 9 -20.80 31.87 -6.40
CA PRO A 9 -20.24 30.60 -6.89
C PRO A 9 -21.26 29.74 -7.65
N ILE A 10 -22.56 29.95 -7.41
CA ILE A 10 -23.68 29.27 -8.07
C ILE A 10 -23.72 29.56 -9.58
N PHE A 11 -23.36 30.76 -10.05
CA PHE A 11 -23.39 31.10 -11.48
C PHE A 11 -22.29 30.42 -12.29
N LYS A 12 -21.26 29.85 -11.65
CA LYS A 12 -20.22 29.07 -12.33
C LYS A 12 -20.78 27.77 -12.92
N TRP A 13 -21.87 27.25 -12.35
CA TRP A 13 -22.66 26.13 -12.89
C TRP A 13 -23.28 26.44 -14.25
N LEU A 14 -23.41 27.74 -14.54
CA LEU A 14 -23.90 28.30 -15.78
C LEU A 14 -22.76 28.79 -16.69
N TYR A 15 -21.56 28.19 -16.66
CA TYR A 15 -20.54 28.51 -17.67
C TYR A 15 -20.63 27.64 -18.93
N PRO A 16 -20.30 28.20 -20.12
CA PRO A 16 -20.20 27.43 -21.36
C PRO A 16 -19.20 26.27 -21.19
N GLY A 17 -19.54 25.08 -21.67
CA GLY A 17 -18.70 23.88 -21.55
C GLY A 17 -19.15 22.86 -20.51
N MET A 18 -19.89 23.27 -19.47
CA MET A 18 -20.32 22.35 -18.38
C MET A 18 -21.54 21.48 -18.73
N ARG A 19 -22.22 21.73 -19.86
CA ARG A 19 -23.41 21.01 -20.38
C ARG A 19 -24.64 20.92 -19.46
N ILE A 20 -24.54 21.30 -18.18
CA ILE A 20 -25.62 21.26 -17.16
C ILE A 20 -26.81 22.14 -17.52
N LYS A 21 -26.58 23.31 -18.15
CA LYS A 21 -27.67 24.23 -18.56
C LYS A 21 -28.71 23.59 -19.46
N ARG A 22 -28.26 22.83 -20.45
CA ARG A 22 -29.14 22.25 -21.49
C ARG A 22 -30.06 21.21 -20.87
N TRP A 23 -29.51 20.40 -19.97
CA TRP A 23 -30.26 19.36 -19.27
C TRP A 23 -31.16 19.92 -18.17
N GLY A 24 -30.71 20.94 -17.43
CA GLY A 24 -31.55 21.66 -16.47
C GLY A 24 -32.74 22.36 -17.14
N PHE A 25 -32.51 22.96 -18.32
CA PHE A 25 -33.59 23.53 -19.14
C PHE A 25 -34.57 22.45 -19.63
N LEU A 26 -34.07 21.28 -20.04
CA LEU A 26 -34.91 20.15 -20.46
C LEU A 26 -35.82 19.66 -19.32
N SER A 27 -35.28 19.53 -18.10
CA SER A 27 -36.08 19.18 -16.91
C SER A 27 -37.12 20.26 -16.59
N PHE A 28 -36.75 21.55 -16.71
CA PHE A 28 -37.68 22.66 -16.51
C PHE A 28 -38.83 22.64 -17.53
N LEU A 29 -38.53 22.41 -18.81
CA LEU A 29 -39.55 22.27 -19.85
C LEU A 29 -40.52 21.11 -19.56
N GLY A 30 -39.99 19.99 -19.04
CA GLY A 30 -40.83 18.86 -18.61
C GLY A 30 -41.79 19.22 -17.48
N ILE A 31 -41.36 20.01 -16.49
CA ILE A 31 -42.24 20.51 -15.41
C ILE A 31 -43.35 21.39 -15.97
N VAL A 32 -43.02 22.31 -16.90
CA VAL A 32 -44.01 23.18 -17.55
C VAL A 32 -45.07 22.36 -18.31
N LEU A 33 -44.65 21.31 -19.02
CA LEU A 33 -45.58 20.42 -19.75
C LEU A 33 -46.51 19.65 -18.81
N ILE A 34 -46.01 19.18 -17.67
CA ILE A 34 -46.85 18.53 -16.65
C ILE A 34 -47.88 19.52 -16.09
N LEU A 35 -47.47 20.74 -15.76
CA LEU A 35 -48.36 21.77 -15.22
C LEU A 35 -49.48 22.13 -16.21
N ILE A 36 -49.13 22.29 -17.50
CA ILE A 36 -50.11 22.52 -18.57
C ILE A 36 -51.04 21.31 -18.75
N GLY A 37 -50.48 20.10 -18.75
CA GLY A 37 -51.22 18.84 -18.85
C GLY A 37 -52.27 18.67 -17.74
N VAL A 38 -51.86 18.81 -16.48
CA VAL A 38 -52.73 18.65 -15.30
C VAL A 38 -53.77 19.78 -15.22
N SER A 39 -53.38 21.03 -15.48
CA SER A 39 -54.30 22.18 -15.46
C SER A 39 -55.34 22.08 -16.58
N GLY A 40 -54.94 21.63 -17.77
CA GLY A 40 -55.86 21.43 -18.89
C GLY A 40 -56.83 20.28 -18.68
N ALA A 41 -56.36 19.15 -18.13
CA ALA A 41 -57.22 18.00 -17.83
C ALA A 41 -58.30 18.30 -16.78
N THR A 42 -58.04 19.22 -15.85
CA THR A 42 -58.98 19.58 -14.76
C THR A 42 -59.97 20.69 -15.12
N ARG A 43 -59.73 21.43 -16.21
CA ARG A 43 -60.55 22.59 -16.63
C ARG A 43 -61.35 22.34 -17.91
N LEU A 44 -61.33 21.13 -18.44
CA LEU A 44 -62.01 20.77 -19.69
C LEU A 44 -63.54 20.72 -19.51
N PRO A 45 -64.33 21.44 -20.33
CA PRO A 45 -65.79 21.33 -20.36
C PRO A 45 -66.23 19.92 -20.79
N SER A 46 -67.35 19.42 -20.24
CA SER A 46 -67.90 18.08 -20.48
C SER A 46 -68.16 17.74 -21.95
N ASP A 47 -68.28 18.75 -22.81
CA ASP A 47 -68.80 18.61 -24.17
C ASP A 47 -67.71 18.44 -25.25
N LEU A 48 -66.42 18.56 -24.87
CA LEU A 48 -65.24 18.39 -25.75
C LEU A 48 -64.33 17.22 -25.31
N ALA A 49 -64.87 16.29 -24.52
CA ALA A 49 -64.11 15.51 -23.55
C ALA A 49 -63.23 14.36 -24.12
N GLY A 50 -63.51 13.85 -25.32
CA GLY A 50 -62.87 12.60 -25.80
C GLY A 50 -61.43 12.77 -26.28
N SER A 51 -61.22 13.47 -27.40
CA SER A 51 -59.90 13.54 -28.07
C SER A 51 -58.93 14.50 -27.39
N VAL A 52 -59.43 15.56 -26.77
CA VAL A 52 -58.61 16.64 -26.18
C VAL A 52 -57.98 16.19 -24.86
N ILE A 53 -58.64 15.33 -24.09
CA ILE A 53 -58.09 14.81 -22.82
C ILE A 53 -56.84 13.96 -23.04
N TYR A 54 -56.79 13.18 -24.15
CA TYR A 54 -55.61 12.39 -24.53
C TYR A 54 -54.39 13.27 -24.83
N VAL A 55 -54.60 14.48 -25.36
CA VAL A 55 -53.51 15.46 -25.59
C VAL A 55 -52.91 15.93 -24.27
N TYR A 56 -53.75 16.19 -23.26
CA TYR A 56 -53.27 16.58 -21.93
C TYR A 56 -52.54 15.44 -21.21
N TYR A 57 -53.03 14.20 -21.31
CA TYR A 57 -52.29 13.04 -20.79
C TYR A 57 -50.96 12.81 -21.51
N ALA A 58 -50.92 12.96 -22.84
CA ALA A 58 -49.69 12.88 -23.62
C ALA A 58 -48.67 13.95 -23.19
N ASN A 59 -49.11 15.17 -22.89
CA ASN A 59 -48.24 16.23 -22.35
C ASN A 59 -47.66 15.87 -20.98
N VAL A 60 -48.44 15.26 -20.09
CA VAL A 60 -47.93 14.79 -18.79
C VAL A 60 -46.87 13.70 -18.98
N ILE A 61 -47.14 12.71 -19.83
CA ILE A 61 -46.19 11.61 -20.11
C ILE A 61 -44.90 12.17 -20.73
N LEU A 62 -45.01 13.05 -21.73
CA LEU A 62 -43.86 13.70 -22.35
C LEU A 62 -43.07 14.54 -21.34
N GLY A 63 -43.75 15.26 -20.47
CA GLY A 63 -43.13 16.03 -19.40
C GLY A 63 -42.34 15.16 -18.41
N ILE A 64 -42.89 14.00 -18.02
CA ILE A 64 -42.19 13.01 -17.18
C ILE A 64 -40.94 12.48 -17.89
N ILE A 65 -41.04 12.11 -19.17
CA ILE A 65 -39.90 11.64 -19.97
C ILE A 65 -38.80 12.70 -20.03
N LEU A 66 -39.14 13.97 -20.26
CA LEU A 66 -38.18 15.07 -20.33
C LEU A 66 -37.49 15.34 -18.98
N ILE A 67 -38.21 15.22 -17.86
CA ILE A 67 -37.62 15.32 -16.52
C ILE A 67 -36.62 14.17 -16.29
N ILE A 68 -36.98 12.93 -16.62
CA ILE A 68 -36.11 11.77 -16.44
C ILE A 68 -34.86 11.90 -17.30
N LEU A 69 -35.01 12.24 -18.58
CA LEU A 69 -33.89 12.43 -19.50
C LEU A 69 -33.00 13.61 -19.11
N GLY A 70 -33.60 14.74 -18.71
CA GLY A 70 -32.88 15.92 -18.24
C GLY A 70 -32.10 15.63 -16.96
N PHE A 71 -32.73 14.98 -15.98
CA PHE A 71 -32.08 14.62 -14.73
C PHE A 71 -30.95 13.60 -14.94
N LYS A 72 -31.19 12.52 -15.70
CA LYS A 72 -30.18 11.50 -16.01
C LYS A 72 -28.94 12.12 -16.64
N ASN A 73 -29.11 12.94 -17.67
CA ASN A 73 -27.97 13.51 -18.39
C ASN A 73 -27.30 14.66 -17.61
N MET A 74 -28.04 15.36 -16.75
CA MET A 74 -27.45 16.29 -15.78
C MET A 74 -26.54 15.54 -14.80
N MET A 75 -27.00 14.42 -14.25
CA MET A 75 -26.18 13.58 -13.37
C MET A 75 -24.94 13.05 -14.06
N VAL A 76 -25.06 12.55 -15.29
CA VAL A 76 -23.89 12.12 -16.10
C VAL A 76 -22.91 13.27 -16.32
N SER A 77 -23.40 14.47 -16.60
CA SER A 77 -22.54 15.66 -16.79
C SER A 77 -21.76 15.99 -15.52
N VAL A 78 -22.38 15.94 -14.34
CA VAL A 78 -21.71 16.19 -13.05
C VAL A 78 -20.70 15.09 -12.72
N VAL A 79 -21.10 13.83 -12.87
CA VAL A 79 -20.24 12.68 -12.59
C VAL A 79 -19.02 12.68 -13.52
N SER A 80 -19.19 13.01 -14.80
CA SER A 80 -18.08 13.10 -15.76
C SER A 80 -17.05 14.20 -15.45
N LEU A 81 -17.45 15.23 -14.69
CA LEU A 81 -16.54 16.30 -14.24
C LEU A 81 -15.76 15.91 -12.98
N LEU A 82 -16.32 15.04 -12.16
CA LEU A 82 -15.66 14.50 -10.97
C LEU A 82 -14.74 13.32 -11.30
N LEU A 83 -15.00 12.63 -12.42
CA LEU A 83 -14.29 11.41 -12.82
C LEU A 83 -13.80 11.55 -14.27
N PRO A 84 -12.61 12.16 -14.47
CA PRO A 84 -12.02 12.26 -15.78
C PRO A 84 -11.51 10.87 -16.20
N HIS A 85 -12.22 10.24 -17.14
CA HIS A 85 -11.78 9.13 -17.99
C HIS A 85 -11.38 7.82 -17.31
N LYS A 86 -12.34 6.88 -17.25
CA LYS A 86 -12.26 5.46 -17.69
C LYS A 86 -13.49 4.73 -17.14
N GLU A 87 -14.20 3.97 -17.97
CA GLU A 87 -15.49 3.34 -17.61
C GLU A 87 -15.39 2.33 -16.44
N GLY A 88 -14.19 1.84 -16.10
CA GLY A 88 -13.95 1.01 -14.90
C GLY A 88 -13.74 1.77 -13.59
N HIS A 89 -13.31 3.04 -13.67
CA HIS A 89 -12.77 3.78 -12.51
C HIS A 89 -13.84 4.13 -11.46
N LEU A 90 -15.11 4.18 -11.85
CA LEU A 90 -16.22 4.50 -10.94
C LEU A 90 -16.57 3.31 -10.05
N ILE A 91 -16.56 2.10 -10.62
CA ILE A 91 -16.75 0.85 -9.88
C ILE A 91 -15.58 0.65 -8.93
N ASP A 92 -14.35 0.91 -9.38
CA ASP A 92 -13.15 0.79 -8.55
C ASP A 92 -13.15 1.77 -7.38
N ILE A 93 -13.56 3.03 -7.61
CA ILE A 93 -13.71 4.02 -6.52
C ILE A 93 -14.83 3.62 -5.56
N MET A 94 -15.97 3.14 -6.07
CA MET A 94 -17.06 2.66 -5.22
C MET A 94 -16.65 1.43 -4.41
N TYR A 95 -15.89 0.51 -5.00
CA TYR A 95 -15.34 -0.66 -4.33
C TYR A 95 -14.35 -0.23 -3.24
N GLN A 96 -13.43 0.68 -3.56
CA GLN A 96 -12.47 1.23 -2.62
C GLN A 96 -13.16 1.89 -1.41
N LYS A 97 -14.06 2.84 -1.64
CA LYS A 97 -14.73 3.58 -0.56
C LYS A 97 -15.68 2.73 0.27
N ARG A 98 -16.38 1.78 -0.37
CA ARG A 98 -17.45 1.03 0.31
C ARG A 98 -16.97 -0.27 0.94
N PHE A 99 -15.87 -0.86 0.46
CA PHE A 99 -15.38 -2.15 0.92
C PHE A 99 -13.97 -2.07 1.48
N LEU A 100 -13.02 -1.51 0.72
CA LEU A 100 -11.61 -1.51 1.16
C LEU A 100 -11.33 -0.58 2.35
N GLU A 101 -12.01 0.58 2.43
CA GLU A 101 -11.89 1.50 3.58
C GLU A 101 -12.45 0.90 4.89
N HIS A 102 -13.33 -0.09 4.80
CA HIS A 102 -13.86 -0.83 5.96
C HIS A 102 -13.15 -2.18 6.15
N GLY A 103 -12.08 -2.43 5.40
CA GLY A 103 -11.26 -3.63 5.52
C GLY A 103 -10.47 -3.67 6.82
N PRO A 104 -9.87 -4.82 7.17
CA PRO A 104 -9.12 -4.97 8.41
C PRO A 104 -7.86 -4.10 8.42
N ARG A 105 -7.45 -3.66 9.62
CA ARG A 105 -6.23 -2.91 9.88
C ARG A 105 -5.03 -3.86 9.92
N ILE A 106 -4.21 -3.86 8.87
CA ILE A 106 -3.06 -4.74 8.74
C ILE A 106 -1.78 -3.92 8.89
N VAL A 107 -0.93 -4.30 9.84
CA VAL A 107 0.42 -3.74 9.98
C VAL A 107 1.42 -4.70 9.40
N VAL A 108 2.30 -4.21 8.52
CA VAL A 108 3.39 -5.00 7.93
C VAL A 108 4.71 -4.35 8.30
N ILE A 109 5.59 -5.08 8.97
CA ILE A 109 6.88 -4.60 9.49
C ILE A 109 8.01 -5.25 8.70
N GLY A 110 8.92 -4.45 8.14
CA GLY A 110 10.06 -4.99 7.41
C GLY A 110 10.88 -3.94 6.67
N GLY A 111 11.31 -4.31 5.46
CA GLY A 111 12.11 -3.48 4.57
C GLY A 111 12.29 -4.13 3.20
N GLY A 112 12.99 -3.42 2.31
CA GLY A 112 13.38 -3.90 1.00
C GLY A 112 12.23 -4.24 0.02
N THR A 113 12.57 -5.08 -0.95
CA THR A 113 11.67 -5.45 -2.06
C THR A 113 10.66 -6.53 -1.69
N GLY A 114 10.96 -7.35 -0.68
CA GLY A 114 10.04 -8.36 -0.15
C GLY A 114 8.78 -7.73 0.43
N LEU A 115 8.96 -6.73 1.29
CA LEU A 115 7.85 -5.97 1.89
C LEU A 115 6.96 -5.34 0.81
N SER A 116 7.57 -4.77 -0.23
CA SER A 116 6.84 -4.17 -1.35
C SER A 116 5.96 -5.17 -2.10
N THR A 117 6.39 -6.44 -2.17
CA THR A 117 5.65 -7.50 -2.86
C THR A 117 4.36 -7.84 -2.14
N ILE A 118 4.40 -7.99 -0.81
CA ILE A 118 3.19 -8.27 -0.04
C ILE A 118 2.24 -7.07 0.02
N LEU A 119 2.77 -5.85 0.18
CA LEU A 119 1.96 -4.63 0.15
C LEU A 119 1.20 -4.48 -1.17
N HIS A 120 1.85 -4.83 -2.28
CA HIS A 120 1.22 -4.80 -3.59
C HIS A 120 0.04 -5.77 -3.73
N GLY A 121 0.08 -6.94 -3.07
CA GLY A 121 -1.01 -7.90 -3.08
C GLY A 121 -2.13 -7.57 -2.09
N ILE A 122 -1.79 -7.19 -0.85
CA ILE A 122 -2.79 -6.96 0.22
C ILE A 122 -3.65 -5.71 -0.05
N LYS A 123 -3.16 -4.72 -0.79
CA LYS A 123 -3.93 -3.49 -1.11
C LYS A 123 -5.19 -3.73 -1.94
N GLU A 124 -5.33 -4.92 -2.53
CA GLU A 124 -6.54 -5.36 -3.22
C GLU A 124 -7.64 -5.85 -2.26
N TYR A 125 -7.30 -6.10 -0.99
CA TYR A 125 -8.20 -6.62 0.05
C TYR A 125 -8.55 -5.58 1.12
N THR A 126 -7.66 -4.63 1.40
CA THR A 126 -7.91 -3.57 2.38
C THR A 126 -7.16 -2.29 2.02
N SER A 127 -7.75 -1.13 2.34
CA SER A 127 -7.06 0.17 2.29
C SER A 127 -6.45 0.56 3.65
N ASN A 128 -6.68 -0.24 4.69
CA ASN A 128 -6.21 0.01 6.05
C ASN A 128 -4.87 -0.69 6.32
N ILE A 129 -3.91 -0.48 5.42
CA ILE A 129 -2.57 -1.06 5.52
C ILE A 129 -1.63 -0.02 6.13
N THR A 130 -0.81 -0.43 7.10
CA THR A 130 0.31 0.38 7.57
C THR A 130 1.61 -0.39 7.42
N ALA A 131 2.49 0.09 6.54
CA ALA A 131 3.85 -0.41 6.38
C ALA A 131 4.79 0.33 7.34
N ILE A 132 5.44 -0.40 8.24
CA ILE A 132 6.48 0.13 9.13
C ILE A 132 7.83 -0.35 8.62
N VAL A 133 8.71 0.59 8.29
CA VAL A 133 9.99 0.28 7.65
C VAL A 133 11.19 0.72 8.44
N THR A 134 12.27 -0.05 8.31
CA THR A 134 13.56 0.34 8.86
C THR A 134 14.11 1.55 8.10
N VAL A 135 14.79 2.43 8.82
CA VAL A 135 15.49 3.59 8.26
C VAL A 135 17.01 3.49 8.42
N ALA A 136 17.50 2.29 8.75
CA ALA A 136 18.91 2.00 9.01
C ALA A 136 19.76 1.80 7.74
N ASP A 137 19.13 1.72 6.56
CA ASP A 137 19.81 1.59 5.25
C ASP A 137 20.87 2.68 5.06
N ASP A 138 22.08 2.26 4.69
CA ASP A 138 23.21 3.11 4.36
C ASP A 138 23.85 2.76 3.01
N GLY A 139 23.16 1.96 2.20
CA GLY A 139 23.59 1.52 0.89
C GLY A 139 23.18 2.45 -0.26
N GLY A 140 23.97 2.41 -1.34
CA GLY A 140 23.62 2.97 -2.65
C GLY A 140 23.13 4.42 -2.63
N SER A 141 22.01 4.67 -3.31
CA SER A 141 21.42 6.02 -3.37
C SER A 141 20.88 6.50 -2.02
N SER A 142 20.40 5.60 -1.16
CA SER A 142 19.83 5.97 0.14
C SER A 142 20.93 6.48 1.07
N GLY A 143 22.02 5.72 1.19
CA GLY A 143 23.17 6.06 2.03
C GLY A 143 23.83 7.39 1.65
N ARG A 144 24.05 7.63 0.35
CA ARG A 144 24.62 8.90 -0.12
C ARG A 144 23.76 10.10 0.27
N LEU A 145 22.44 10.02 0.06
CA LEU A 145 21.52 11.12 0.40
C LEU A 145 21.41 11.32 1.91
N ARG A 146 21.38 10.24 2.68
CA ARG A 146 21.40 10.26 4.13
C ARG A 146 22.62 11.01 4.68
N GLN A 147 23.80 10.75 4.13
CA GLN A 147 25.04 11.43 4.53
C GLN A 147 25.09 12.90 4.07
N GLN A 148 24.66 13.19 2.84
CA GLN A 148 24.76 14.54 2.27
C GLN A 148 23.74 15.53 2.82
N PHE A 149 22.52 15.07 3.12
CA PHE A 149 21.40 15.93 3.53
C PHE A 149 21.02 15.76 5.00
N ASP A 150 21.76 14.93 5.74
CA ASP A 150 21.55 14.67 7.16
C ASP A 150 20.09 14.25 7.49
N ILE A 151 19.54 13.38 6.64
CA ILE A 151 18.19 12.79 6.75
C ILE A 151 18.26 11.28 7.01
N VAL A 152 17.15 10.66 7.40
CA VAL A 152 17.05 9.19 7.45
C VAL A 152 16.93 8.58 6.04
N ALA A 153 17.15 7.27 5.91
CA ALA A 153 17.22 6.60 4.61
C ALA A 153 15.85 6.56 3.90
N PRO A 154 15.70 7.09 2.67
CA PRO A 154 14.42 7.16 1.98
C PRO A 154 14.06 5.89 1.16
N GLY A 155 15.00 4.96 0.97
CA GLY A 155 14.89 3.86 -0.01
C GLY A 155 13.71 2.91 0.22
N ASP A 156 13.61 2.36 1.42
CA ASP A 156 12.55 1.41 1.76
C ASP A 156 11.18 2.05 1.89
N ILE A 157 11.15 3.29 2.42
CA ILE A 157 9.96 4.16 2.38
C ILE A 157 9.47 4.33 0.94
N ARG A 158 10.37 4.70 0.02
CA ARG A 158 10.03 4.87 -1.41
C ARG A 158 9.41 3.60 -1.99
N ASN A 159 10.04 2.45 -1.77
CA ASN A 159 9.55 1.19 -2.31
C ASN A 159 8.13 0.87 -1.80
N CYS A 160 7.85 1.11 -0.52
CA CYS A 160 6.52 0.91 0.06
C CYS A 160 5.48 1.91 -0.49
N LEU A 161 5.85 3.18 -0.65
CA LEU A 161 4.98 4.20 -1.26
C LEU A 161 4.58 3.78 -2.68
N VAL A 162 5.53 3.30 -3.48
CA VAL A 162 5.29 2.79 -4.83
C VAL A 162 4.42 1.54 -4.83
N ALA A 163 4.63 0.62 -3.89
CA ALA A 163 3.84 -0.61 -3.78
C ALA A 163 2.35 -0.31 -3.50
N LEU A 164 2.09 0.65 -2.61
CA LEU A 164 0.76 1.07 -2.18
C LEU A 164 0.10 2.11 -3.09
N ALA A 165 0.83 2.71 -4.04
CA ALA A 165 0.26 3.64 -5.01
C ALA A 165 -0.92 3.02 -5.78
N ALA A 166 -1.96 3.83 -6.05
CA ALA A 166 -3.10 3.42 -6.86
C ALA A 166 -2.69 3.32 -8.34
N ASP A 167 -2.79 2.11 -8.91
CA ASP A 167 -2.56 1.67 -10.30
C ASP A 167 -1.38 2.32 -11.09
N GLU A 168 -1.20 1.86 -12.33
CA GLU A 168 -0.08 2.17 -13.22
C GLU A 168 -0.11 3.62 -13.71
N THR A 169 0.24 4.54 -12.81
CA THR A 169 0.48 5.93 -13.13
C THR A 169 1.93 6.11 -13.59
N MET A 170 2.15 7.02 -14.56
CA MET A 170 3.48 7.53 -14.91
C MET A 170 4.29 7.95 -13.66
N MET A 171 3.60 8.39 -12.59
CA MET A 171 4.22 8.72 -11.31
C MET A 171 4.88 7.51 -10.63
N ARG A 172 4.29 6.32 -10.72
CA ARG A 172 4.89 5.08 -10.21
C ARG A 172 6.21 4.78 -10.91
N GLU A 173 6.22 4.86 -12.24
CA GLU A 173 7.43 4.67 -13.06
C GLU A 173 8.49 5.73 -12.74
N LEU A 174 8.08 6.99 -12.64
CA LEU A 174 8.95 8.10 -12.31
C LEU A 174 9.61 7.92 -10.93
N PHE A 175 8.86 7.49 -9.91
CA PHE A 175 9.43 7.22 -8.59
C PHE A 175 10.44 6.07 -8.60
N GLN A 176 10.23 5.07 -9.44
CA GLN A 176 11.16 3.94 -9.61
C GLN A 176 12.33 4.26 -10.54
N TYR A 177 12.27 5.36 -11.29
CA TYR A 177 13.32 5.76 -12.21
C TYR A 177 14.66 5.93 -11.48
N ARG A 178 15.69 5.34 -12.09
CA ARG A 178 17.08 5.44 -11.65
C ARG A 178 17.91 6.04 -12.77
N PHE A 179 18.65 7.10 -12.44
CA PHE A 179 19.53 7.77 -13.38
C PHE A 179 20.70 6.84 -13.73
N LYS A 180 20.81 6.48 -15.01
CA LYS A 180 21.84 5.53 -15.51
C LYS A 180 23.05 6.23 -16.14
N GLN A 181 22.89 7.49 -16.57
CA GLN A 181 23.98 8.23 -17.19
C GLN A 181 25.09 8.52 -16.16
N GLN A 182 26.34 8.51 -16.61
CA GLN A 182 27.50 8.92 -15.80
C GLN A 182 27.52 10.45 -15.63
N THR A 183 26.63 10.93 -14.76
CA THR A 183 26.54 12.33 -14.32
C THR A 183 26.57 12.38 -12.80
N GLU A 184 26.46 13.58 -12.22
CA GLU A 184 26.34 13.78 -10.76
C GLU A 184 25.13 13.01 -10.17
N PHE A 185 24.11 12.74 -10.96
CA PHE A 185 22.94 11.96 -10.55
C PHE A 185 23.12 10.45 -10.69
N SER A 186 24.26 9.97 -11.17
CA SER A 186 24.47 8.55 -11.49
C SER A 186 24.11 7.63 -10.32
N GLY A 187 23.22 6.69 -10.60
CA GLY A 187 22.73 5.71 -9.64
C GLY A 187 21.72 6.24 -8.62
N HIS A 188 21.43 7.55 -8.58
CA HIS A 188 20.33 8.07 -7.75
C HIS A 188 18.98 7.59 -8.29
N SER A 189 18.03 7.39 -7.37
CA SER A 189 16.63 7.20 -7.71
C SER A 189 15.90 8.52 -7.62
N PHE A 190 15.08 8.84 -8.62
CA PHE A 190 14.24 10.04 -8.58
C PHE A 190 13.33 10.05 -7.35
N GLY A 191 12.68 8.93 -7.01
CA GLY A 191 11.83 8.86 -5.82
C GLY A 191 12.60 9.14 -4.51
N ASN A 192 13.87 8.72 -4.40
CA ASN A 192 14.69 9.08 -3.24
C ASN A 192 14.95 10.58 -3.20
N LEU A 193 15.34 11.19 -4.33
CA LEU A 193 15.57 12.64 -4.43
C LEU A 193 14.29 13.44 -4.12
N PHE A 194 13.14 12.95 -4.59
CA PHE A 194 11.84 13.55 -4.30
C PHE A 194 11.55 13.55 -2.80
N ILE A 195 11.70 12.40 -2.11
CA ILE A 195 11.47 12.30 -0.66
C ILE A 195 12.45 13.19 0.11
N THR A 196 13.73 13.22 -0.31
CA THR A 196 14.74 14.11 0.27
C THR A 196 14.32 15.58 0.12
N ALA A 197 13.90 16.01 -1.07
CA ALA A 197 13.44 17.38 -1.31
C ALA A 197 12.18 17.71 -0.49
N MET A 198 11.22 16.78 -0.42
CA MET A 198 10.02 16.93 0.41
C MET A 198 10.36 17.09 1.89
N THR A 199 11.37 16.37 2.38
CA THR A 199 11.88 16.49 3.76
C THR A 199 12.45 17.88 4.02
N GLN A 200 13.27 18.39 3.10
CA GLN A 200 13.85 19.73 3.21
C GLN A 200 12.77 20.84 3.17
N VAL A 201 11.76 20.68 2.30
CA VAL A 201 10.66 21.67 2.17
C VAL A 201 9.73 21.66 3.37
N THR A 202 9.43 20.47 3.91
CA THR A 202 8.50 20.34 5.05
C THR A 202 9.17 20.55 6.40
N GLY A 203 10.50 20.43 6.46
CA GLY A 203 11.29 20.47 7.69
C GLY A 203 11.13 19.25 8.59
N ASP A 204 10.36 18.25 8.15
CA ASP A 204 9.96 17.11 8.97
C ASP A 204 9.79 15.86 8.09
N PHE A 205 10.53 14.79 8.39
CA PHE A 205 10.55 13.58 7.56
C PHE A 205 9.20 12.86 7.55
N GLU A 206 8.50 12.83 8.68
CA GLU A 206 7.20 12.18 8.78
C GLU A 206 6.14 12.91 7.94
N LYS A 207 6.14 14.24 8.00
CA LYS A 207 5.30 15.11 7.16
C LYS A 207 5.64 14.95 5.69
N ALA A 208 6.91 14.83 5.33
CA ALA A 208 7.33 14.56 3.96
C ALA A 208 6.75 13.25 3.41
N ILE A 209 6.74 12.18 4.22
CA ILE A 209 6.12 10.90 3.84
C ILE A 209 4.60 11.06 3.69
N LYS A 210 3.95 11.76 4.63
CA LYS A 210 2.49 12.02 4.59
C LYS A 210 2.09 12.79 3.32
N GLU A 211 2.84 13.82 2.94
CA GLU A 211 2.57 14.56 1.71
C GLU A 211 2.92 13.75 0.45
N SER A 212 4.02 12.99 0.47
CA SER A 212 4.39 12.07 -0.64
C SER A 212 3.31 11.01 -0.86
N SER A 213 2.70 10.51 0.20
CA SER A 213 1.59 9.55 0.17
C SER A 213 0.38 10.11 -0.56
N LYS A 214 0.07 11.41 -0.36
CA LYS A 214 -1.03 12.10 -1.07
C LYS A 214 -0.71 12.28 -2.55
N VAL A 215 0.52 12.68 -2.88
CA VAL A 215 0.97 12.86 -4.28
C VAL A 215 0.85 11.55 -5.06
N LEU A 216 1.21 10.42 -4.45
CA LEU A 216 1.11 9.09 -5.05
C LEU A 216 -0.28 8.45 -4.90
N SER A 217 -1.21 9.10 -4.20
CA SER A 217 -2.56 8.58 -3.93
C SER A 217 -2.54 7.13 -3.45
N ILE A 218 -1.69 6.83 -2.45
CA ILE A 218 -1.50 5.46 -1.97
C ILE A 218 -2.74 4.94 -1.21
N ARG A 219 -2.93 3.63 -1.23
CA ARG A 219 -3.91 2.91 -0.40
C ARG A 219 -3.22 2.42 0.87
N GLY A 220 -3.33 3.18 1.96
CA GLY A 220 -2.72 2.87 3.25
C GLY A 220 -1.73 3.94 3.71
N ARG A 221 -0.83 3.55 4.61
CA ARG A 221 0.17 4.42 5.23
C ARG A 221 1.54 3.76 5.17
N VAL A 222 2.57 4.59 5.02
CA VAL A 222 3.97 4.18 5.18
C VAL A 222 4.55 5.00 6.31
N LEU A 223 5.16 4.35 7.29
CA LEU A 223 5.71 4.96 8.49
C LEU A 223 7.15 4.48 8.69
N PRO A 224 8.08 5.35 9.10
CA PRO A 224 9.38 4.90 9.56
C PRO A 224 9.25 4.24 10.93
N SER A 225 10.12 3.27 11.24
CA SER A 225 10.14 2.63 12.56
C SER A 225 10.66 3.55 13.66
N THR A 226 11.53 4.50 13.31
CA THR A 226 12.04 5.57 14.17
C THR A 226 12.28 6.83 13.35
N LEU A 227 12.21 8.00 14.00
CA LEU A 227 12.64 9.28 13.42
C LEU A 227 14.11 9.58 13.73
N ASP A 228 14.72 8.79 14.62
CA ASP A 228 16.12 8.92 15.01
C ASP A 228 17.04 8.36 13.91
N LYS A 229 18.23 8.93 13.82
CA LYS A 229 19.27 8.42 12.93
C LYS A 229 19.93 7.20 13.56
N VAL A 230 19.53 6.02 13.09
CA VAL A 230 20.04 4.74 13.59
C VAL A 230 20.97 4.06 12.60
N THR A 231 22.06 3.51 13.10
CA THR A 231 23.00 2.68 12.34
C THR A 231 22.92 1.26 12.87
N LEU A 232 22.78 0.29 11.95
CA LEU A 232 22.78 -1.13 12.29
C LEU A 232 24.22 -1.61 12.50
N VAL A 233 24.44 -2.43 13.53
CA VAL A 233 25.73 -3.03 13.84
C VAL A 233 25.55 -4.53 14.05
N ALA A 234 26.41 -5.32 13.42
CA ALA A 234 26.51 -6.76 13.64
C ALA A 234 27.78 -7.11 14.40
N GLU A 235 27.65 -7.95 15.43
CA GLU A 235 28.74 -8.70 16.06
C GLU A 235 28.78 -10.08 15.42
N HIS A 236 29.94 -10.47 14.90
CA HIS A 236 30.16 -11.77 14.26
C HIS A 236 30.65 -12.81 15.28
N LYS A 237 30.61 -14.10 14.92
CA LYS A 237 31.01 -15.20 15.82
C LYS A 237 32.47 -15.12 16.26
N ASP A 238 33.34 -14.50 15.48
CA ASP A 238 34.75 -14.25 15.80
C ASP A 238 34.98 -13.02 16.70
N GLY A 239 33.90 -12.32 17.08
CA GLY A 239 33.94 -11.13 17.94
C GLY A 239 34.16 -9.80 17.21
N ARG A 240 34.44 -9.81 15.89
CA ARG A 240 34.52 -8.57 15.11
C ARG A 240 33.14 -7.91 15.00
N GLN A 241 33.16 -6.59 14.80
CA GLN A 241 31.95 -5.81 14.56
C GLN A 241 31.98 -5.17 13.19
N THR A 242 30.84 -5.25 12.50
CA THR A 242 30.60 -4.55 11.24
C THR A 242 29.56 -3.47 11.49
N ILE A 243 29.85 -2.25 11.05
CA ILE A 243 29.01 -1.07 11.20
C ILE A 243 28.43 -0.71 9.85
N GLY A 244 27.11 -0.56 9.79
CA GLY A 244 26.39 -0.20 8.57
C GLY A 244 25.74 -1.40 7.89
N GLU A 245 24.50 -1.23 7.47
CA GLU A 245 23.67 -2.28 6.86
C GLU A 245 24.35 -2.87 5.62
N ALA A 246 24.86 -2.01 4.74
CA ALA A 246 25.44 -2.42 3.46
C ALA A 246 26.80 -3.14 3.59
N GLN A 247 27.39 -3.17 4.80
CA GLN A 247 28.66 -3.86 5.08
C GLN A 247 28.45 -5.22 5.75
N ILE A 248 27.34 -5.41 6.48
CA ILE A 248 27.08 -6.64 7.26
C ILE A 248 27.19 -7.91 6.40
N PRO A 249 26.54 -8.00 5.22
CA PRO A 249 26.62 -9.20 4.38
C PRO A 249 28.03 -9.44 3.79
N LYS A 250 28.91 -8.44 3.79
CA LYS A 250 30.26 -8.51 3.19
C LYS A 250 31.33 -8.97 4.17
N ALA A 251 30.99 -9.14 5.44
CA ALA A 251 31.95 -9.48 6.48
C ALA A 251 32.56 -10.88 6.33
N GLY A 252 31.86 -11.78 5.61
CA GLY A 252 32.29 -13.16 5.39
C GLY A 252 32.24 -14.06 6.63
N GLU A 253 31.63 -13.59 7.72
CA GLU A 253 31.54 -14.33 8.99
C GLU A 253 30.08 -14.39 9.49
N PRO A 254 29.64 -15.52 10.08
CA PRO A 254 28.29 -15.63 10.60
C PRO A 254 27.99 -14.58 11.67
N ILE A 255 26.80 -13.98 11.56
CA ILE A 255 26.28 -13.03 12.54
C ILE A 255 25.98 -13.78 13.84
N LYS A 256 26.46 -13.24 14.96
CA LYS A 256 26.15 -13.72 16.32
C LYS A 256 25.06 -12.87 16.95
N LYS A 257 25.14 -11.54 16.77
CA LYS A 257 24.17 -10.60 17.32
C LYS A 257 24.06 -9.34 16.47
N ILE A 258 22.86 -8.78 16.36
CA ILE A 258 22.66 -7.42 15.84
C ILE A 258 22.07 -6.46 16.87
N PHE A 259 22.43 -5.18 16.75
CA PHE A 259 21.90 -4.10 17.58
C PHE A 259 21.96 -2.76 16.82
N ILE A 260 21.19 -1.77 17.28
CA ILE A 260 21.18 -0.42 16.73
C ILE A 260 22.04 0.54 17.56
N ARG A 261 22.61 1.56 16.91
CA ARG A 261 23.26 2.71 17.55
C ARG A 261 22.62 4.02 17.02
N PRO A 262 22.30 5.01 17.87
CA PRO A 262 22.36 4.99 19.34
C PRO A 262 21.39 3.97 19.94
N LYS A 263 21.69 3.47 21.15
CA LYS A 263 20.82 2.47 21.83
C LYS A 263 19.55 3.10 22.39
N GLU A 264 19.60 4.41 22.58
CA GLU A 264 18.56 5.27 23.10
C GLU A 264 17.51 5.64 22.03
N ALA A 265 17.71 5.22 20.78
CA ALA A 265 16.78 5.47 19.70
C ALA A 265 15.39 4.89 20.03
N VAL A 266 14.35 5.68 19.78
CA VAL A 266 12.98 5.33 20.16
C VAL A 266 12.11 5.03 18.95
N GLY A 267 11.12 4.16 19.14
CA GLY A 267 10.09 3.91 18.12
C GLY A 267 9.28 5.17 17.77
N ALA A 268 8.95 5.34 16.49
CA ALA A 268 8.12 6.44 16.04
C ALA A 268 6.69 6.35 16.64
N PRO A 269 6.15 7.44 17.23
CA PRO A 269 4.83 7.41 17.88
C PRO A 269 3.67 6.98 16.97
N ASP A 270 3.70 7.39 15.69
CA ASP A 270 2.71 6.99 14.69
C ASP A 270 2.79 5.47 14.39
N ALA A 271 3.98 4.88 14.40
CA ALA A 271 4.19 3.45 14.19
C ALA A 271 3.69 2.61 15.38
N ILE A 272 3.97 3.07 16.61
CA ILE A 272 3.48 2.43 17.85
C ILE A 272 1.94 2.40 17.87
N ARG A 273 1.29 3.54 17.57
CA ARG A 273 -0.17 3.62 17.50
C ARG A 273 -0.75 2.68 16.44
N ALA A 274 -0.14 2.61 15.27
CA ALA A 274 -0.58 1.69 14.22
C ALA A 274 -0.53 0.22 14.67
N ILE A 275 0.51 -0.18 15.41
CA ILE A 275 0.64 -1.54 15.98
C ILE A 275 -0.47 -1.80 17.01
N GLN A 276 -0.78 -0.84 17.87
CA GLN A 276 -1.83 -0.95 18.89
C GLN A 276 -3.22 -1.11 18.27
N ASP A 277 -3.47 -0.42 17.16
CA ASP A 277 -4.76 -0.45 16.45
C ASP A 277 -4.89 -1.65 15.48
N ALA A 278 -3.81 -2.43 15.28
CA ALA A 278 -3.78 -3.51 14.30
C ALA A 278 -4.77 -4.63 14.62
N GLU A 279 -5.28 -5.28 13.57
CA GLU A 279 -6.07 -6.53 13.64
C GLU A 279 -5.25 -7.74 13.16
N LEU A 280 -4.14 -7.49 12.47
CA LEU A 280 -3.12 -8.46 12.06
C LEU A 280 -1.77 -7.77 11.97
N ILE A 281 -0.72 -8.43 12.45
CA ILE A 281 0.67 -7.98 12.30
C ILE A 281 1.43 -9.00 11.45
N ILE A 282 2.10 -8.52 10.41
CA ILE A 282 2.92 -9.33 9.51
C ILE A 282 4.37 -8.86 9.61
N LEU A 283 5.29 -9.80 9.79
CA LEU A 283 6.73 -9.56 9.79
C LEU A 283 7.31 -10.07 8.47
N GLY A 284 7.88 -9.16 7.67
CA GLY A 284 8.45 -9.48 6.37
C GLY A 284 7.41 -9.67 5.25
N PRO A 285 7.80 -10.31 4.12
CA PRO A 285 9.12 -10.91 3.91
C PRO A 285 10.22 -9.85 3.71
N GLY A 286 11.46 -10.21 4.00
CA GLY A 286 12.61 -9.32 3.88
C GLY A 286 13.85 -9.91 4.55
N SER A 287 15.00 -9.27 4.40
CA SER A 287 16.22 -9.74 5.06
C SER A 287 16.05 -9.83 6.57
N LEU A 288 16.41 -10.97 7.15
CA LEU A 288 16.16 -11.24 8.56
C LEU A 288 16.87 -10.21 9.46
N TYR A 289 18.19 -10.06 9.27
CA TYR A 289 19.03 -9.21 10.10
C TYR A 289 19.01 -7.75 9.68
N THR A 290 18.80 -7.45 8.40
CA THR A 290 18.89 -6.07 7.88
C THR A 290 17.55 -5.40 7.60
N SER A 291 16.43 -6.13 7.53
CA SER A 291 15.10 -5.57 7.25
C SER A 291 14.05 -5.86 8.32
N ILE A 292 14.03 -7.03 8.95
CA ILE A 292 12.95 -7.41 9.89
C ILE A 292 13.35 -7.10 11.33
N ILE A 293 14.39 -7.75 11.84
CA ILE A 293 14.84 -7.59 13.22
C ILE A 293 15.15 -6.12 13.56
N PRO A 294 15.76 -5.28 12.68
CA PRO A 294 16.07 -3.89 13.02
C PRO A 294 14.87 -3.06 13.50
N ASN A 295 13.69 -3.32 12.96
CA ASN A 295 12.46 -2.66 13.42
C ASN A 295 12.08 -3.07 14.84
N LEU A 296 12.34 -4.32 15.22
CA LEU A 296 12.03 -4.92 16.51
C LEU A 296 13.15 -4.74 17.55
N LEU A 297 14.29 -4.16 17.16
CA LEU A 297 15.34 -3.76 18.10
C LEU A 297 14.98 -2.47 18.85
N LEU A 298 14.08 -1.65 18.28
CA LEU A 298 13.48 -0.50 18.96
C LEU A 298 12.53 -1.00 20.05
N LYS A 299 12.83 -0.64 21.30
CA LYS A 299 12.13 -1.17 22.47
C LYS A 299 10.63 -0.93 22.38
N GLU A 300 10.20 0.28 22.05
CA GLU A 300 8.79 0.66 22.00
C GLU A 300 8.01 -0.10 20.90
N ILE A 301 8.64 -0.34 19.75
CA ILE A 301 8.04 -1.12 18.66
C ILE A 301 7.87 -2.57 19.09
N ARG A 302 8.93 -3.19 19.64
CA ARG A 302 8.87 -4.56 20.14
C ARG A 302 7.83 -4.72 21.24
N ASP A 303 7.83 -3.83 22.22
CA ASP A 303 6.92 -3.89 23.36
C ASP A 303 5.46 -3.73 22.89
N ALA A 304 5.20 -2.87 21.89
CA ALA A 304 3.88 -2.74 21.26
C ALA A 304 3.44 -4.02 20.53
N VAL A 305 4.33 -4.64 19.75
CA VAL A 305 4.03 -5.91 19.06
C VAL A 305 3.74 -7.03 20.07
N VAL A 306 4.53 -7.13 21.14
CA VAL A 306 4.35 -8.12 22.20
C VAL A 306 3.02 -7.92 22.94
N ALA A 307 2.65 -6.68 23.20
CA ALA A 307 1.41 -6.33 23.91
C ALA A 307 0.14 -6.50 23.04
N ALA A 308 0.27 -6.51 21.71
CA ALA A 308 -0.87 -6.66 20.81
C ALA A 308 -1.52 -8.05 20.95
N HIS A 309 -2.84 -8.09 21.12
CA HIS A 309 -3.63 -9.34 21.25
C HIS A 309 -4.23 -9.74 19.90
N VAL A 310 -3.38 -9.76 18.87
CA VAL A 310 -3.73 -10.12 17.50
C VAL A 310 -2.72 -11.12 16.96
N SER A 311 -3.09 -11.82 15.89
CA SER A 311 -2.17 -12.74 15.21
C SER A 311 -0.94 -12.00 14.70
N LYS A 312 0.25 -12.53 15.00
CA LYS A 312 1.53 -12.08 14.43
C LYS A 312 2.13 -13.17 13.57
N ILE A 313 2.36 -12.84 12.31
CA ILE A 313 2.76 -13.81 11.29
C ILE A 313 4.10 -13.41 10.70
N TYR A 314 5.09 -14.29 10.76
CA TYR A 314 6.35 -14.13 10.03
C TYR A 314 6.26 -14.78 8.66
N ILE A 315 6.72 -14.08 7.62
CA ILE A 315 6.83 -14.64 6.27
C ILE A 315 8.29 -14.96 6.02
N CYS A 316 8.61 -16.25 6.03
CA CYS A 316 9.97 -16.75 5.88
C CYS A 316 10.52 -16.48 4.48
N ASN A 317 11.83 -16.28 4.41
CA ASN A 317 12.51 -16.09 3.14
C ASN A 317 12.49 -17.40 2.33
N ILE A 318 12.38 -17.30 1.00
CA ILE A 318 12.39 -18.47 0.10
C ILE A 318 13.82 -18.97 -0.12
N MET A 319 14.79 -18.04 -0.16
CA MET A 319 16.21 -18.30 -0.40
C MET A 319 17.04 -17.74 0.75
N THR A 320 18.16 -18.40 1.07
CA THR A 320 19.16 -17.88 2.01
C THR A 320 19.83 -16.63 1.44
N GLN A 321 20.36 -15.77 2.31
CA GLN A 321 21.08 -14.57 1.89
C GLN A 321 22.56 -14.68 2.27
N PRO A 322 23.47 -14.60 1.29
CA PRO A 322 24.91 -14.69 1.52
C PRO A 322 25.38 -13.69 2.57
N GLY A 323 26.10 -14.17 3.58
CA GLY A 323 26.63 -13.35 4.68
C GLY A 323 25.61 -12.95 5.74
N GLU A 324 24.33 -13.32 5.59
CA GLU A 324 23.28 -13.10 6.58
C GLU A 324 22.72 -14.42 7.11
N THR A 325 22.17 -15.26 6.23
CA THR A 325 21.42 -16.47 6.59
C THR A 325 21.96 -17.73 5.89
N ASP A 326 23.28 -17.81 5.74
CA ASP A 326 23.96 -18.92 5.09
C ASP A 326 23.56 -20.27 5.71
N ASN A 327 23.06 -21.18 4.86
CA ASN A 327 22.59 -22.53 5.23
C ASN A 327 21.43 -22.57 6.23
N PHE A 328 20.73 -21.47 6.46
CA PHE A 328 19.59 -21.46 7.37
C PHE A 328 18.41 -22.26 6.80
N LYS A 329 17.78 -23.03 7.67
CA LYS A 329 16.42 -23.56 7.47
C LYS A 329 15.39 -22.55 7.98
N ALA A 330 14.11 -22.84 7.78
CA ALA A 330 13.04 -21.96 8.25
C ALA A 330 13.01 -21.92 9.79
N SER A 331 13.31 -23.04 10.46
CA SER A 331 13.44 -23.04 11.93
C SER A 331 14.56 -22.14 12.44
N ASP A 332 15.67 -22.02 11.69
CA ASP A 332 16.79 -21.15 12.08
C ASP A 332 16.39 -19.67 12.00
N HIS A 333 15.62 -19.29 10.98
CA HIS A 333 15.07 -17.93 10.87
C HIS A 333 14.16 -17.59 12.06
N VAL A 334 13.25 -18.51 12.42
CA VAL A 334 12.35 -18.34 13.58
C VAL A 334 13.15 -18.24 14.88
N LYS A 335 14.14 -19.12 15.07
CA LYS A 335 15.00 -19.11 16.25
C LYS A 335 15.76 -17.80 16.40
N GLU A 336 16.36 -17.31 15.32
CA GLU A 336 17.14 -16.08 15.32
C GLU A 336 16.26 -14.83 15.51
N LEU A 337 15.08 -14.79 14.89
CA LEU A 337 14.08 -13.74 15.11
C LEU A 337 13.74 -13.64 16.60
N VAL A 338 13.39 -14.76 17.23
CA VAL A 338 13.00 -14.81 18.65
C VAL A 338 14.17 -14.49 19.57
N ALA A 339 15.35 -15.05 19.30
CA ALA A 339 16.55 -14.82 20.10
C ALA A 339 16.98 -13.36 20.14
N HIS A 340 16.77 -12.63 19.04
CA HIS A 340 17.11 -11.21 18.93
C HIS A 340 16.03 -10.26 19.46
N THR A 341 14.80 -10.75 19.61
CA THR A 341 13.65 -9.90 19.91
C THR A 341 12.91 -10.39 21.15
N HIS A 342 11.82 -11.15 20.99
CA HIS A 342 11.02 -11.71 22.07
C HIS A 342 10.12 -12.85 21.53
N PRO A 343 9.88 -13.96 22.26
CA PRO A 343 9.05 -15.07 21.78
C PRO A 343 7.63 -14.70 21.34
N ARG A 344 7.01 -13.73 22.03
CA ARG A 344 5.63 -13.28 21.74
C ARG A 344 5.48 -12.34 20.53
N VAL A 345 6.53 -12.07 19.76
CA VAL A 345 6.41 -11.29 18.50
C VAL A 345 5.88 -12.12 17.34
N LEU A 346 5.79 -13.44 17.53
CA LEU A 346 5.44 -14.41 16.51
C LEU A 346 4.43 -15.40 17.08
N ASP A 347 3.36 -15.67 16.34
CA ASP A 347 2.42 -16.76 16.64
C ASP A 347 2.52 -17.87 15.57
N ALA A 348 2.73 -17.50 14.30
CA ALA A 348 2.84 -18.45 13.20
C ALA A 348 3.80 -18.00 12.09
N CYS A 349 4.39 -18.95 11.38
CA CYS A 349 5.28 -18.71 10.24
C CYS A 349 4.65 -19.21 8.94
N ILE A 350 4.73 -18.41 7.88
CA ILE A 350 4.42 -18.81 6.50
C ILE A 350 5.73 -19.22 5.84
N VAL A 351 5.78 -20.42 5.29
CA VAL A 351 6.98 -21.03 4.70
C VAL A 351 6.68 -21.55 3.29
N ASN A 352 7.65 -21.40 2.39
CA ASN A 352 7.50 -21.86 1.02
C ASN A 352 7.80 -23.36 0.91
N VAL A 353 6.87 -24.11 0.32
CA VAL A 353 7.07 -25.50 -0.15
C VAL A 353 6.97 -25.62 -1.68
N GLY A 354 6.79 -24.50 -2.37
CA GLY A 354 6.73 -24.41 -3.82
C GLY A 354 8.04 -24.78 -4.50
N LYS A 355 7.94 -25.46 -5.65
CA LYS A 355 9.10 -25.88 -6.43
C LYS A 355 9.72 -24.68 -7.15
N ILE A 356 11.01 -24.45 -6.91
CA ILE A 356 11.78 -23.43 -7.62
C ILE A 356 12.34 -24.04 -8.91
N PRO A 357 12.22 -23.37 -10.08
CA PRO A 357 12.78 -23.88 -11.33
C PRO A 357 14.30 -24.10 -11.28
N ASP A 358 14.79 -25.18 -11.88
CA ASP A 358 16.21 -25.56 -11.84
C ASP A 358 17.16 -24.48 -12.39
N ALA A 359 16.72 -23.72 -13.40
CA ALA A 359 17.48 -22.60 -13.94
C ALA A 359 17.70 -21.49 -12.88
N MET A 360 16.68 -21.22 -12.07
CA MET A 360 16.77 -20.25 -10.97
C MET A 360 17.61 -20.79 -9.82
N LEU A 361 17.49 -22.09 -9.50
CA LEU A 361 18.35 -22.72 -8.49
C LEU A 361 19.83 -22.60 -8.87
N LYS A 362 20.18 -22.86 -10.14
CA LYS A 362 21.56 -22.69 -10.63
C LYS A 362 22.04 -21.24 -10.55
N LYS A 363 21.18 -20.28 -10.90
CA LYS A 363 21.49 -18.83 -10.79
C LYS A 363 21.81 -18.45 -9.35
N TYR A 364 20.92 -18.78 -8.40
CA TYR A 364 21.11 -18.44 -6.99
C TYR A 364 22.28 -19.20 -6.35
N ALA A 365 22.50 -20.46 -6.75
CA ALA A 365 23.66 -21.23 -6.29
C ALA A 365 24.99 -20.57 -6.68
N SER A 366 25.07 -19.94 -7.86
CA SER A 366 26.26 -19.18 -8.27
C SER A 366 26.52 -17.92 -7.44
N GLU A 367 25.50 -17.45 -6.72
CA GLU A 367 25.56 -16.34 -5.76
C GLU A 367 25.69 -16.84 -4.31
N ASN A 368 25.99 -18.12 -4.07
CA ASN A 368 26.03 -18.77 -2.75
C ASN A 368 24.70 -18.73 -1.98
N SER A 369 23.57 -18.71 -2.70
CA SER A 369 22.23 -18.72 -2.13
C SER A 369 21.52 -20.04 -2.46
N ILE A 370 20.90 -20.64 -1.44
CA ILE A 370 20.18 -21.91 -1.54
C ILE A 370 18.74 -21.76 -1.06
N PRO A 371 17.81 -22.64 -1.47
CA PRO A 371 16.45 -22.63 -0.95
C PRO A 371 16.42 -22.86 0.56
N VAL A 372 15.59 -22.09 1.27
CA VAL A 372 15.33 -22.30 2.69
C VAL A 372 14.45 -23.54 2.84
N VAL A 373 14.94 -24.53 3.58
CA VAL A 373 14.18 -25.76 3.86
C VAL A 373 13.14 -25.48 4.94
N SER A 374 11.89 -25.89 4.70
CA SER A 374 10.73 -25.59 5.55
C SER A 374 10.81 -26.15 6.99
N ASP A 375 11.37 -27.37 7.14
CA ASP A 375 11.50 -28.12 8.41
C ASP A 375 10.42 -27.88 9.49
N SER A 376 9.16 -27.80 9.04
CA SER A 376 8.01 -27.32 9.81
C SER A 376 7.77 -27.99 11.15
N GLN A 377 8.15 -29.25 11.31
CA GLN A 377 7.99 -29.95 12.58
C GLN A 377 8.80 -29.27 13.69
N VAL A 378 10.02 -28.81 13.40
CA VAL A 378 10.89 -28.13 14.37
C VAL A 378 10.27 -26.81 14.82
N ILE A 379 9.64 -26.07 13.91
CA ILE A 379 8.95 -24.81 14.22
C ILE A 379 7.73 -25.06 15.11
N LYS A 380 6.97 -26.14 14.84
CA LYS A 380 5.86 -26.56 15.69
C LYS A 380 6.33 -26.99 17.07
N ASP A 381 7.47 -27.68 17.16
CA ASP A 381 8.07 -28.09 18.42
C ASP A 381 8.57 -26.88 19.25
N PHE A 382 8.90 -25.75 18.62
CA PHE A 382 9.13 -24.47 19.29
C PHE A 382 7.83 -23.80 19.81
N GLY A 383 6.66 -24.32 19.45
CA GLY A 383 5.35 -23.81 19.86
C GLY A 383 4.72 -22.80 18.90
N TYR A 384 5.24 -22.65 17.67
CA TYR A 384 4.68 -21.72 16.67
C TYR A 384 3.86 -22.46 15.61
N GLY A 385 2.80 -21.80 15.12
CA GLY A 385 2.04 -22.29 13.97
C GLY A 385 2.86 -22.26 12.69
N VAL A 386 2.52 -23.13 11.73
CA VAL A 386 3.18 -23.15 10.41
C VAL A 386 2.16 -23.29 9.29
N ILE A 387 2.30 -22.45 8.27
CA ILE A 387 1.50 -22.47 7.04
C ILE A 387 2.47 -22.76 5.89
N GLU A 388 2.37 -23.96 5.32
CA GLU A 388 3.15 -24.38 4.15
C GLU A 388 2.34 -24.12 2.88
N GLU A 389 2.87 -23.29 1.99
CA GLU A 389 2.23 -23.02 0.70
C GLU A 389 3.24 -22.91 -0.44
N ASP A 390 2.77 -23.07 -1.67
CA ASP A 390 3.57 -22.74 -2.85
C ASP A 390 3.55 -21.23 -3.06
N LEU A 391 4.63 -20.56 -2.66
CA LEU A 391 4.74 -19.10 -2.67
C LEU A 391 5.64 -18.58 -3.79
N VAL A 392 6.15 -19.45 -4.66
CA VAL A 392 7.18 -19.05 -5.63
C VAL A 392 6.54 -18.29 -6.79
N ASN A 393 7.09 -17.12 -7.07
CA ASN A 393 6.99 -16.45 -8.36
C ASN A 393 8.42 -16.27 -8.92
N SER A 394 8.65 -16.81 -10.11
CA SER A 394 10.00 -16.95 -10.69
C SER A 394 10.05 -16.45 -12.13
N THR A 395 9.76 -15.17 -12.34
CA THR A 395 9.97 -14.50 -13.63
C THR A 395 11.46 -14.21 -13.87
N ASP A 396 12.02 -13.19 -13.20
CA ASP A 396 13.44 -12.81 -13.32
C ASP A 396 14.27 -13.18 -12.08
N HIS A 397 13.62 -13.27 -10.92
CA HIS A 397 14.17 -13.56 -9.60
C HIS A 397 13.20 -14.44 -8.84
N VAL A 398 13.70 -15.22 -7.88
CA VAL A 398 12.84 -15.97 -6.95
C VAL A 398 12.27 -14.97 -5.95
N ARG A 399 10.96 -14.76 -6.03
CA ARG A 399 10.21 -13.87 -5.12
C ARG A 399 8.96 -14.58 -4.63
N HIS A 400 8.37 -14.00 -3.59
CA HIS A 400 7.03 -14.39 -3.19
C HIS A 400 6.02 -13.98 -4.27
N ASP A 401 5.02 -14.82 -4.51
CA ASP A 401 3.86 -14.44 -5.29
C ASP A 401 2.94 -13.54 -4.45
N ALA A 402 2.81 -12.28 -4.87
CA ALA A 402 2.01 -11.28 -4.17
C ALA A 402 0.54 -11.70 -4.01
N ASN A 403 -0.04 -12.34 -5.04
CA ASN A 403 -1.44 -12.74 -5.03
C ASN A 403 -1.67 -13.93 -4.11
N LYS A 404 -0.77 -14.92 -4.14
CA LYS A 404 -0.87 -16.08 -3.23
C LYS A 404 -0.70 -15.66 -1.77
N LEU A 405 0.31 -14.83 -1.46
CA LEU A 405 0.48 -14.28 -0.11
C LEU A 405 -0.74 -13.50 0.35
N ALA A 406 -1.28 -12.63 -0.51
CA ALA A 406 -2.46 -11.84 -0.15
C ALA A 406 -3.71 -12.70 0.08
N ARG A 407 -3.89 -13.80 -0.67
CA ARG A 407 -4.97 -14.78 -0.41
C ARG A 407 -4.80 -15.47 0.92
N ILE A 408 -3.59 -15.91 1.28
CA ILE A 408 -3.32 -16.52 2.59
C ILE A 408 -3.69 -15.54 3.70
N VAL A 409 -3.24 -14.29 3.60
CA VAL A 409 -3.57 -13.22 4.56
C VAL A 409 -5.07 -12.95 4.61
N ALA A 410 -5.75 -12.89 3.45
CA ALA A 410 -7.19 -12.72 3.36
C ALA A 410 -7.96 -13.88 4.02
N ASN A 411 -7.48 -15.11 3.86
CA ASN A 411 -8.07 -16.31 4.47
C ASN A 411 -7.92 -16.33 5.98
N LEU A 412 -6.76 -15.93 6.49
CA LEU A 412 -6.53 -15.76 7.93
C LEU A 412 -7.48 -14.73 8.54
N LEU A 413 -7.89 -13.73 7.75
CA LEU A 413 -8.85 -12.70 8.15
C LEU A 413 -10.30 -13.00 7.69
N ASN A 414 -10.57 -14.18 7.12
CA ASN A 414 -11.88 -14.61 6.59
C ASN A 414 -12.51 -13.64 5.54
N LEU A 415 -11.69 -12.97 4.73
CA LEU A 415 -12.14 -11.92 3.78
C LEU A 415 -12.68 -12.46 2.44
N GLU A 416 -12.40 -13.71 2.05
CA GLU A 416 -12.78 -14.26 0.73
C GLU A 416 -14.31 -14.35 0.49
N LYS A 417 -15.11 -14.43 1.55
CA LYS A 417 -16.59 -14.47 1.46
C LYS A 417 -17.20 -13.14 0.99
N GLN A 418 -16.47 -12.03 1.09
CA GLN A 418 -16.97 -10.70 0.71
C GLN A 418 -16.61 -10.30 -0.73
N SER A 419 -15.51 -10.80 -1.29
CA SER A 419 -15.08 -10.51 -2.68
C SER A 419 -15.79 -11.39 -3.71
N SER A 420 -15.96 -12.68 -3.44
CA SER A 420 -16.52 -13.66 -4.39
C SER A 420 -18.03 -13.47 -4.64
N LYS A 421 -18.79 -12.91 -3.68
CA LYS A 421 -20.23 -12.63 -3.81
C LYS A 421 -20.56 -11.44 -4.72
N LYS A 422 -19.56 -10.74 -5.26
CA LYS A 422 -19.73 -9.53 -6.07
C LYS A 422 -19.17 -9.63 -7.48
N ALA A 423 -18.40 -10.69 -7.75
CA ALA A 423 -17.93 -11.04 -9.09
C ALA A 423 -18.85 -12.05 -9.80
N ALA A 424 -19.82 -12.64 -9.08
CA ALA A 424 -20.98 -13.35 -9.58
C ALA A 424 -22.21 -12.47 -9.42
#